data_AF-A0AAU7E5J7-F1
#
_entry.id   AF-A0AAU7E5J7-F1
#
_cell.length_a   1.000
_cell.length_b   1.000
_cell.length_c   1.000
_cell.angle_alpha   90.00
_cell.angle_beta   90.00
_cell.angle_gamma   90.00
#
_symmetry.space_group_name_H-M   'P 1'
#
loop_
_entity.id
_entity.type
_entity.pdbx_description
1 polymer ?
#
loop_
_entity_poly.entity_id
_entity_poly.type
_entity_poly.pdbx_seq_one_letter_code
_entity_poly.pdbx_strand_id
1 'polypeptide(L)'
;MKKAFSLLELVFSIIILGIIFTGFIPIYIQIQRNHQSLFLNQKLFELERKIFNKDYSEQKTILLRIQDLGDIKFIQKSSSDSVFTLKTLSINDQNYTSEFKDENSF
;
A
#
# COMPACT_ATOMS: atom_id res chain seq x y z
N MET A 1 53.22 16.47 -13.07
CA MET A 1 52.94 17.84 -12.58
C MET A 1 51.45 17.93 -12.28
N LYS A 2 51.05 18.26 -11.04
CA LYS A 2 49.63 18.51 -10.72
C LYS A 2 49.24 19.82 -11.40
N LYS A 3 48.46 19.76 -12.48
CA LYS A 3 47.87 20.97 -13.05
C LYS A 3 46.84 21.47 -12.05
N ALA A 4 47.08 22.65 -11.48
CA ALA A 4 46.06 23.34 -10.72
C ALA A 4 44.91 23.69 -11.69
N PHE A 5 43.68 23.46 -11.27
CA PHE A 5 42.49 23.90 -12.00
C PHE A 5 42.60 25.42 -12.23
N SER A 6 42.33 25.88 -13.45
CA SER A 6 42.20 27.31 -13.69
C SER A 6 41.00 27.85 -12.91
N LEU A 7 41.10 29.09 -12.41
CA LEU A 7 39.99 29.79 -11.75
C LEU A 7 38.72 29.77 -12.63
N LEU A 8 38.90 29.91 -13.94
CA LEU A 8 37.81 29.87 -14.92
C LEU A 8 37.12 28.49 -14.95
N GLU A 9 37.89 27.42 -14.99
CA GLU A 9 37.38 26.05 -15.02
C GLU A 9 36.63 25.70 -13.72
N LEU A 10 37.09 26.24 -12.58
CA LEU A 10 36.42 26.10 -11.30
C LEU A 10 35.06 26.82 -11.29
N VAL A 11 35.00 28.05 -11.81
CA VAL A 11 33.73 28.80 -11.93
C VAL A 11 32.73 28.07 -12.84
N PHE A 12 33.18 27.57 -13.99
CA PHE A 12 32.32 26.76 -14.87
C PHE A 12 31.82 25.49 -14.18
N SER A 13 32.69 24.81 -13.43
CA SER A 13 32.32 23.61 -12.68
C SER A 13 31.25 23.90 -11.64
N ILE A 14 31.34 25.02 -10.92
CA ILE A 14 30.32 25.46 -9.94
C ILE A 14 29.00 25.76 -10.62
N ILE A 15 29.00 26.44 -11.77
CA ILE A 15 27.77 26.77 -12.52
C ILE A 15 27.07 25.49 -12.98
N ILE A 16 27.83 24.54 -13.56
CA ILE A 16 27.29 23.24 -13.98
C ILE A 16 26.70 22.49 -12.79
N LEU A 17 27.42 22.46 -11.66
CA LEU A 17 26.91 21.85 -10.42
C LEU A 17 25.61 22.51 -9.96
N GLY A 18 25.55 23.85 -9.99
CA GLY A 18 24.37 24.62 -9.62
C GLY A 18 23.16 24.23 -10.46
N ILE A 19 23.33 24.16 -11.78
CA ILE A 19 22.25 23.75 -12.70
C ILE A 19 21.79 22.32 -12.38
N ILE A 20 22.72 21.38 -12.18
CA ILE A 20 22.40 20.00 -11.81
C ILE A 20 21.59 19.99 -10.51
N PHE A 21 22.09 20.63 -9.44
CA PHE A 21 21.42 20.62 -8.14
C PHE A 21 20.05 21.29 -8.16
N THR A 22 19.84 22.34 -8.97
CA THR A 22 18.51 22.96 -9.11
C THR A 22 17.44 21.98 -9.64
N GLY A 23 17.82 21.02 -10.49
CA GLY A 23 16.92 19.97 -10.96
C GLY A 23 16.70 18.84 -9.95
N PHE A 24 17.75 18.46 -9.20
CA PHE A 24 17.67 17.34 -8.25
C PHE A 24 16.96 17.68 -6.93
N ILE A 25 17.08 18.92 -6.44
CA ILE A 25 16.50 19.32 -5.14
C ILE A 25 14.97 19.14 -5.09
N PRO A 26 14.18 19.60 -6.09
CA PRO A 26 12.73 19.40 -6.10
C PRO A 26 12.33 17.92 -6.10
N ILE A 27 13.06 17.09 -6.86
CA ILE A 27 12.83 15.64 -6.92
C ILE A 27 13.04 15.02 -5.54
N TYR A 28 14.15 15.36 -4.87
CA TYR A 28 14.43 14.88 -3.53
C TYR A 28 13.35 15.31 -2.52
N ILE A 29 12.92 16.58 -2.57
CA ILE A 29 11.85 17.09 -1.69
C ILE A 29 10.55 16.33 -1.93
N GLN A 30 10.19 16.07 -3.19
CA GLN A 30 8.97 15.35 -3.52
C GLN A 30 9.02 13.89 -3.05
N ILE A 31 10.16 13.22 -3.20
CA ILE A 31 10.37 11.85 -2.69
C ILE A 31 10.20 11.83 -1.17
N GLN A 32 10.81 12.79 -0.45
CA GLN A 32 10.69 12.88 1.00
C GLN A 32 9.25 13.14 1.45
N ARG A 33 8.53 14.05 0.80
CA ARG A 33 7.11 14.30 1.07
C ARG A 33 6.24 13.05 0.87
N ASN A 34 6.54 12.28 -0.17
CA ASN A 34 5.76 11.09 -0.51
C ASN A 34 6.18 9.84 0.27
N HIS A 35 7.34 9.86 0.96
CA HIS A 35 7.91 8.69 1.62
C HIS A 35 6.93 8.04 2.61
N GLN A 36 6.25 8.84 3.43
CA GLN A 36 5.29 8.32 4.40
C GLN A 36 4.07 7.68 3.70
N SER A 37 3.53 8.31 2.66
CA SER A 37 2.42 7.75 1.91
C SER A 37 2.81 6.46 1.18
N LEU A 38 4.00 6.42 0.57
CA LEU A 38 4.55 5.22 -0.07
C LEU A 38 4.70 4.08 0.94
N PHE A 39 5.24 4.37 2.13
CA PHE A 39 5.35 3.40 3.20
C PHE A 39 3.99 2.83 3.62
N LEU A 40 2.99 3.69 3.83
CA LEU A 40 1.64 3.25 4.21
C LEU A 40 0.98 2.40 3.11
N ASN A 41 1.10 2.83 1.85
CA ASN A 41 0.56 2.07 0.71
C ASN A 41 1.25 0.71 0.57
N GLN A 42 2.56 0.64 0.77
CA GLN A 42 3.29 -0.62 0.75
C GLN A 42 2.83 -1.56 1.88
N LYS A 43 2.62 -1.03 3.08
CA LYS A 43 2.06 -1.81 4.20
C LYS A 43 0.67 -2.36 3.88
N LEU A 44 -0.19 -1.54 3.30
CA LEU A 44 -1.55 -1.93 2.92
C LEU A 44 -1.53 -3.02 1.84
N PHE A 45 -0.71 -2.87 0.81
CA PHE A 45 -0.54 -3.88 -0.25
C PHE A 45 -0.08 -5.24 0.30
N GLU A 46 0.88 -5.25 1.24
CA GLU A 46 1.33 -6.50 1.85
C GLU A 46 0.21 -7.18 2.69
N LEU A 47 -0.63 -6.40 3.39
CA LEU A 47 -1.77 -6.95 4.11
C LEU A 47 -2.85 -7.51 3.16
N GLU A 48 -3.14 -6.82 2.06
CA GLU A 48 -4.04 -7.32 1.02
C GLU A 48 -3.52 -8.63 0.42
N ARG A 49 -2.23 -8.68 0.10
CA ARG A 49 -1.56 -9.87 -0.41
C ARG A 49 -1.65 -11.04 0.57
N LYS A 50 -1.49 -10.80 1.88
CA LYS A 50 -1.67 -11.84 2.91
C LYS A 50 -3.10 -12.36 2.94
N ILE A 51 -4.09 -11.49 2.91
CA ILE A 51 -5.51 -11.89 2.86
C ILE A 51 -5.81 -12.73 1.61
N PHE A 52 -5.31 -12.32 0.44
CA PHE A 52 -5.46 -13.03 -0.83
C PHE A 52 -4.83 -14.43 -0.77
N ASN A 53 -3.62 -14.53 -0.22
CA ASN A 53 -2.89 -15.80 -0.05
C ASN A 53 -3.39 -16.65 1.11
N LYS A 54 -4.47 -16.24 1.78
CA LYS A 54 -5.06 -16.92 2.93
C LYS A 54 -4.16 -17.01 4.17
N ASP A 55 -3.21 -16.09 4.30
CA ASP A 55 -2.34 -15.94 5.48
C ASP A 55 -2.99 -14.99 6.49
N TYR A 56 -3.91 -15.56 7.27
CA TYR A 56 -4.71 -14.82 8.25
C TYR A 56 -4.08 -14.89 9.63
N SER A 57 -4.01 -13.75 10.31
CA SER A 57 -3.59 -13.69 11.71
C SER A 57 -4.73 -14.12 12.63
N GLU A 58 -5.97 -13.79 12.27
CA GLU A 58 -7.15 -14.13 13.05
C GLU A 58 -8.32 -14.51 12.14
N GLN A 59 -9.15 -15.43 12.62
CA GLN A 59 -10.40 -15.82 11.98
C GLN A 59 -11.49 -15.97 13.04
N LYS A 60 -12.66 -15.38 12.79
CA LYS A 60 -13.84 -15.52 13.66
C LYS A 60 -15.12 -15.64 12.85
N THR A 61 -16.08 -16.38 13.41
CA THR A 61 -17.42 -16.48 12.85
C THR A 61 -18.29 -15.35 13.39
N ILE A 62 -19.01 -14.67 12.51
CA ILE A 62 -19.98 -13.62 12.83
C ILE A 62 -21.35 -14.11 12.41
N LEU A 63 -22.33 -13.92 13.30
CA LEU A 63 -23.74 -14.16 13.01
C LEU A 63 -24.40 -12.81 12.73
N LEU A 64 -24.92 -12.65 11.53
CA LEU A 64 -25.71 -11.49 11.14
C LEU A 64 -27.18 -11.93 11.10
N ARG A 65 -27.97 -11.41 12.05
CA ARG A 65 -29.41 -11.62 12.08
C ARG A 65 -30.08 -10.59 11.18
N ILE A 66 -30.73 -11.06 10.12
CA ILE A 66 -31.51 -10.23 9.21
C ILE A 66 -32.97 -10.64 9.36
N GLN A 67 -33.87 -9.65 9.51
CA GLN A 67 -35.27 -9.89 9.86
C GLN A 67 -35.96 -10.93 8.96
N ASP A 68 -35.72 -10.87 7.64
CA ASP A 68 -36.39 -11.73 6.67
C ASP A 68 -35.58 -12.96 6.24
N LEU A 69 -34.29 -13.03 6.59
CA LEU A 69 -33.35 -14.08 6.15
C LEU A 69 -32.84 -14.96 7.31
N GLY A 70 -33.18 -14.63 8.55
CA GLY A 70 -32.70 -15.32 9.74
C GLY A 70 -31.22 -15.04 10.05
N ASP A 71 -30.56 -15.99 10.70
CA ASP A 71 -29.16 -15.86 11.13
C ASP A 71 -28.21 -16.34 10.02
N ILE A 72 -27.53 -15.41 9.34
CA ILE A 72 -26.53 -15.70 8.31
C ILE A 72 -25.14 -15.78 8.95
N LYS A 73 -24.41 -16.87 8.64
CA LYS A 73 -23.06 -17.12 9.14
C LYS A 73 -22.01 -16.55 8.19
N PHE A 74 -21.23 -15.60 8.68
CA PHE A 74 -20.06 -15.07 7.98
C PHE A 74 -18.77 -15.49 8.69
N ILE A 75 -17.72 -15.66 7.91
CA ILE A 75 -16.36 -15.80 8.41
C ILE A 75 -15.67 -14.46 8.17
N GLN A 76 -15.34 -13.77 9.25
CA GLN A 76 -14.45 -12.63 9.22
C GLN A 76 -13.02 -13.12 9.42
N LYS A 77 -12.12 -12.68 8.54
CA LYS A 77 -10.69 -12.96 8.64
C LYS A 77 -9.94 -11.65 8.69
N SER A 78 -8.85 -11.61 9.43
CA SER A 78 -8.01 -10.41 9.52
C SER A 78 -6.54 -10.73 9.38
N SER A 79 -5.83 -9.76 8.79
CA SER A 79 -4.38 -9.68 8.79
C SER A 79 -4.01 -8.32 9.36
N SER A 80 -3.07 -8.31 10.29
CA SER A 80 -2.70 -7.10 11.03
C SER A 80 -1.19 -6.91 11.02
N ASP A 81 -0.78 -5.65 11.08
CA ASP A 81 0.58 -5.27 11.40
C ASP A 81 0.57 -4.15 12.46
N SER A 82 1.71 -3.48 12.67
CA SER A 82 1.82 -2.40 13.65
C SER A 82 1.05 -1.12 13.30
N VAL A 83 0.54 -1.00 12.07
CA VAL A 83 -0.10 0.23 11.55
C VAL A 83 -1.55 0.00 11.17
N PHE A 84 -1.85 -1.12 10.50
CA PHE A 84 -3.16 -1.42 9.95
C PHE A 84 -3.69 -2.78 10.43
N THR A 85 -5.01 -2.90 10.43
CA THR A 85 -5.73 -4.17 10.59
C THR A 85 -6.73 -4.27 9.45
N LEU A 86 -6.42 -5.15 8.49
CA LEU A 86 -7.27 -5.38 7.34
C LEU A 86 -8.21 -6.56 7.64
N LYS A 87 -9.50 -6.37 7.36
CA LYS A 87 -10.55 -7.38 7.59
C LYS A 87 -11.23 -7.70 6.28
N THR A 88 -11.43 -8.99 6.02
CA THR A 88 -12.28 -9.47 4.94
C THR A 88 -13.44 -10.26 5.53
N LEU A 89 -14.60 -10.14 4.89
CA LEU A 89 -15.78 -10.93 5.22
C LEU A 89 -16.04 -11.91 4.08
N SER A 90 -16.33 -13.15 4.42
CA SER A 90 -16.72 -14.19 3.46
C SER A 90 -17.94 -14.91 3.99
N ILE A 91 -18.91 -15.20 3.13
CA ILE A 91 -20.07 -15.98 3.54
C ILE A 91 -19.64 -17.44 3.73
N ASN A 92 -20.07 -18.05 4.84
CA ASN A 92 -19.80 -19.48 5.07
C ASN A 92 -20.82 -20.37 4.37
N ASP A 93 -22.00 -19.83 4.09
CA ASP A 93 -23.12 -20.57 3.53
C ASP A 93 -23.06 -20.59 2.01
N GLN A 94 -22.97 -21.80 1.45
CA GLN A 94 -22.90 -22.02 0.01
C GLN A 94 -24.21 -21.65 -0.72
N ASN A 95 -25.34 -21.65 -0.01
CA ASN A 95 -26.65 -21.29 -0.60
C ASN A 95 -26.73 -19.83 -1.02
N TYR A 96 -25.92 -18.96 -0.41
CA TYR A 96 -25.88 -17.53 -0.72
C TYR A 96 -24.71 -17.15 -1.62
N THR A 97 -23.95 -18.12 -2.15
CA THR A 97 -22.76 -17.82 -2.96
C THR A 97 -23.13 -17.13 -4.28
N SER A 98 -24.34 -17.35 -4.81
CA SER A 98 -24.85 -16.70 -6.01
C SER A 98 -25.09 -15.21 -5.86
N GLU A 99 -25.45 -14.78 -4.65
CA GLU A 99 -25.89 -13.43 -4.30
C GLU A 99 -24.71 -12.52 -3.98
N PHE A 100 -23.54 -13.08 -3.69
CA PHE A 100 -22.28 -12.38 -3.43
C PHE A 100 -21.26 -12.55 -4.56
N LYS A 101 -21.73 -12.80 -5.80
CA LYS A 101 -20.85 -12.84 -6.97
C LYS A 101 -20.23 -11.48 -7.24
N ASP A 102 -18.97 -11.51 -7.63
CA ASP A 102 -18.17 -10.33 -7.95
C ASP A 102 -18.66 -9.67 -9.25
N GLU A 103 -18.44 -8.35 -9.41
CA GLU A 103 -18.92 -7.58 -10.58
C GLU A 103 -18.45 -8.16 -11.93
N ASN A 104 -17.33 -8.89 -11.93
CA ASN A 104 -16.79 -9.60 -13.10
C ASN A 104 -17.60 -10.85 -13.53
N SER A 105 -18.68 -11.18 -12.82
CA SER A 105 -19.52 -12.36 -13.07
C SER A 105 -20.77 -12.06 -13.90
N PHE A 106 -20.92 -10.83 -14.39
CA PHE A 106 -22.01 -10.36 -15.26
C PHE A 106 -21.55 -10.18 -16.71
#